data_AF-A0A7G2M4E5-F1
#
_entry.id   AF-A0A7G2M4E5-F1
#
_cell.length_a   1.000
_cell.length_b   1.000
_cell.length_c   1.000
_cell.angle_alpha   90.00
_cell.angle_beta   90.00
_cell.angle_gamma   90.00
#
_symmetry.space_group_name_H-M   'P 1'
#
loop_
_entity.id
_entity.type
_entity.pdbx_description
1 polymer ?
#
loop_
_entity_poly.entity_id
_entity_poly.type
_entity_poly.pdbx_seq_one_letter_code
_entity_poly.pdbx_strand_id
1 'polypeptide(L)'
;MFRLNSQVIIEKEKGARYIFNGIAGCRLETDMSSLTSTCTVKLSRKVKWEGDRIPIARGDDITVRLGYDENLTVRFVGKVTIVGIHAPLELECEDWMCKLKKEPVKNISGKQMLLSDLLGLLPLSGFDIRWEVYKDKDLEYFRWNGENASISDLLGKLKDEHQITSFFRLVDDVPILYCGEGLSDPLNKQTWEFKWGLNLIKDETKLIVEDGKEYFTGSFITFGIPEVTAGDWIFSRLEKLPEPFIG
;
A
#
# COMPACT_ATOMS: atom_id res chain seq x y z
N MET A 1 4.03 9.28 28.16
CA MET A 1 3.45 10.06 27.05
C MET A 1 4.07 9.50 25.78
N PHE A 2 3.25 8.94 24.88
CA PHE A 2 3.74 8.38 23.63
C PHE A 2 4.27 9.50 22.72
N ARG A 3 5.47 9.34 22.18
CA ARG A 3 6.08 10.26 21.22
C ARG A 3 6.05 9.61 19.84
N LEU A 4 5.34 10.22 18.90
CA LEU A 4 5.40 9.79 17.51
C LEU A 4 6.77 10.15 16.92
N ASN A 5 7.46 9.16 16.37
CA ASN A 5 8.73 9.27 15.68
C ASN A 5 8.55 8.93 14.19
N SER A 6 9.37 9.53 13.35
CA SER A 6 9.42 9.23 11.92
C SER A 6 10.86 9.22 11.44
N GLN A 7 11.12 8.37 10.45
CA GLN A 7 12.37 8.37 9.71
C GLN A 7 12.06 8.15 8.24
N VAL A 8 12.47 9.10 7.41
CA VAL A 8 12.39 8.97 5.95
C VAL A 8 13.80 8.84 5.41
N ILE A 9 14.03 7.78 4.65
CA ILE A 9 15.32 7.48 4.02
C ILE A 9 15.10 7.62 2.52
N ILE A 10 15.93 8.43 1.86
CA ILE A 10 15.94 8.58 0.41
C ILE A 10 17.30 8.15 -0.13
N GLU A 11 17.30 7.22 -1.06
CA GLU A 11 18.50 6.63 -1.64
C GLU A 11 18.53 6.89 -3.14
N LYS A 12 19.66 7.43 -3.60
CA LYS A 12 19.91 7.68 -5.02
C LYS A 12 20.63 6.49 -5.62
N GLU A 13 20.41 6.26 -6.91
CA GLU A 13 21.10 5.21 -7.68
C GLU A 13 22.63 5.29 -7.58
N LYS A 14 23.18 6.51 -7.45
CA LYS A 14 24.63 6.77 -7.30
C LYS A 14 25.13 6.67 -5.84
N GLY A 15 24.35 6.09 -4.93
CA GLY A 15 24.75 5.78 -3.55
C GLY A 15 24.61 6.92 -2.54
N ALA A 16 24.20 8.12 -2.95
CA ALA A 16 23.90 9.19 -1.99
C ALA A 16 22.65 8.83 -1.17
N ARG A 17 22.72 9.05 0.15
CA ARG A 17 21.65 8.70 1.10
C ARG A 17 21.29 9.90 1.97
N TYR A 18 20.00 10.23 2.02
CA TYR A 18 19.45 11.31 2.85
C TYR A 18 18.53 10.71 3.91
N ILE A 19 18.72 11.11 5.17
CA ILE A 19 17.93 10.60 6.31
C ILE A 19 17.27 11.78 7.03
N PHE A 20 15.95 11.73 7.13
CA PHE A 20 15.14 12.71 7.84
C PHE A 20 14.49 12.05 9.06
N ASN A 21 15.00 12.32 10.26
CA ASN A 21 14.44 11.81 11.53
C ASN A 21 13.24 12.64 12.04
N GLY A 22 12.59 13.37 11.13
CA GLY A 22 11.47 14.23 11.43
C GLY A 22 10.92 14.87 10.17
N ILE A 23 9.61 14.74 10.00
CA ILE A 23 8.85 15.29 8.87
C ILE A 23 7.70 16.15 9.41
N ALA A 24 7.22 17.09 8.60
CA ALA A 24 6.06 17.90 8.94
C ALA A 24 4.75 17.11 8.82
N GLY A 25 4.71 16.08 7.96
CA GLY A 25 3.58 15.18 7.83
C GLY A 25 3.87 14.04 6.85
N CYS A 26 3.08 12.98 6.97
CA CYS A 26 3.07 11.85 6.04
C CYS A 26 1.62 11.43 5.82
N ARG A 27 1.27 11.09 4.58
CA ARG A 27 -0.01 10.46 4.23
C ARG A 27 0.30 9.23 3.40
N LEU A 28 -0.22 8.08 3.82
CA LEU A 28 -0.14 6.82 3.09
C LEU A 28 -1.56 6.46 2.68
N GLU A 29 -1.75 6.14 1.40
CA GLU A 29 -3.01 5.65 0.88
C GLU A 29 -2.78 4.31 0.21
N THR A 30 -3.52 3.31 0.67
CA THR A 30 -3.48 1.95 0.17
C THR A 30 -4.91 1.50 -0.04
N ASP A 31 -5.18 0.91 -1.20
CA ASP A 31 -6.50 0.41 -1.58
C ASP A 31 -6.29 -0.89 -2.36
N MET A 32 -7.10 -1.91 -2.07
CA MET A 32 -7.09 -3.16 -2.85
C MET A 32 -7.68 -2.95 -4.26
N SER A 33 -8.52 -1.94 -4.44
CA SER A 33 -9.08 -1.62 -5.76
C SER A 33 -8.06 -0.88 -6.64
N SER A 34 -7.17 -0.09 -6.04
CA SER A 34 -6.05 0.54 -6.73
C SER A 34 -4.89 -0.44 -6.87
N LEU A 35 -4.26 -0.46 -8.04
CA LEU A 35 -3.06 -1.28 -8.26
C LEU A 35 -1.82 -0.66 -7.57
N THR A 36 -1.89 0.61 -7.19
CA THR A 36 -0.74 1.37 -6.65
C THR A 36 -1.12 2.03 -5.34
N SER A 37 -0.28 1.83 -4.32
CA SER A 37 -0.30 2.63 -3.09
C SER A 37 0.52 3.90 -3.27
N THR A 38 0.08 4.98 -2.65
CA THR A 38 0.75 6.29 -2.72
C THR A 38 1.19 6.75 -1.35
N CYS A 39 2.30 7.50 -1.31
CA CYS A 39 2.76 8.15 -0.11
C CYS A 39 3.14 9.60 -0.38
N THR A 40 2.61 10.51 0.42
CA THR A 40 2.97 11.91 0.41
C THR A 40 3.78 12.23 1.66
N VAL A 41 5.02 12.67 1.49
CA VAL A 41 5.90 13.08 2.60
C VAL A 41 6.12 14.59 2.53
N LYS A 42 5.76 15.29 3.61
CA LYS A 42 6.02 16.73 3.78
C LYS A 42 7.24 16.90 4.67
N LEU A 43 8.36 17.34 4.12
CA LEU A 43 9.58 17.59 4.88
C LEU A 43 9.41 18.80 5.81
N SER A 44 10.27 18.90 6.83
CA SER A 44 10.29 20.07 7.71
C SER A 44 10.64 21.35 6.94
N ARG A 45 10.01 22.48 7.27
CA ARG A 45 10.33 23.79 6.67
C ARG A 45 11.77 24.25 6.93
N LYS A 46 12.44 23.66 7.93
CA LYS A 46 13.80 24.04 8.36
C LYS A 46 14.89 23.18 7.72
N VAL A 47 14.56 22.30 6.78
CA VAL A 47 15.58 21.53 6.05
C VAL A 47 16.51 22.50 5.31
N LYS A 48 17.81 22.34 5.54
CA LYS A 48 18.88 23.05 4.83
C LYS A 48 19.59 22.05 3.94
N TRP A 49 19.79 22.43 2.69
CA TRP A 49 20.50 21.61 1.71
C TRP A 49 21.96 22.04 1.62
N GLU A 50 22.85 21.11 1.32
CA GLU A 50 24.22 21.43 0.94
C GLU A 50 24.22 21.95 -0.51
N GLY A 51 24.31 23.27 -0.66
CA GLY A 51 24.21 23.97 -1.93
C GLY A 51 22.82 24.54 -2.22
N ASP A 52 22.69 25.15 -3.40
CA ASP A 52 21.51 25.97 -3.75
C ASP A 52 20.33 25.15 -4.32
N ARG A 53 20.45 23.83 -4.42
CA ARG A 53 19.48 22.97 -5.10
C ARG A 53 19.01 21.83 -4.20
N ILE A 54 17.74 21.45 -4.37
CA ILE A 54 17.17 20.24 -3.76
C ILE A 54 17.85 19.03 -4.41
N PRO A 55 18.53 18.16 -3.64
CA PRO A 55 19.27 17.04 -4.19
C PRO A 55 18.38 15.81 -4.45
N ILE A 56 17.12 15.83 -4.03
CA ILE A 56 16.14 14.76 -4.25
C ILE A 56 15.54 14.92 -5.65
N ALA A 57 15.39 13.80 -6.36
CA ALA A 57 14.83 13.76 -7.71
C ALA A 57 13.79 12.64 -7.88
N ARG A 58 12.97 12.77 -8.93
CA ARG A 58 12.10 11.70 -9.39
C ARG A 58 12.93 10.44 -9.69
N GLY A 59 12.47 9.30 -9.19
CA GLY A 59 13.10 7.99 -9.37
C GLY A 59 13.97 7.56 -8.19
N ASP A 60 14.31 8.46 -7.27
CA ASP A 60 15.01 8.11 -6.03
C ASP A 60 14.16 7.13 -5.20
N ASP A 61 14.81 6.15 -4.59
CA ASP A 61 14.16 5.20 -3.68
C ASP A 61 13.82 5.89 -2.37
N ILE A 62 12.66 5.57 -1.81
CA ILE A 62 12.18 6.13 -0.55
C ILE A 62 11.66 5.03 0.37
N THR A 63 12.10 5.07 1.63
CA THR A 63 11.61 4.24 2.71
C THR A 63 11.07 5.14 3.81
N VAL A 64 9.81 4.95 4.19
CA VAL A 64 9.16 5.68 5.28
C VAL A 64 8.97 4.74 6.45
N ARG A 65 9.52 5.13 7.60
CA ARG A 65 9.38 4.45 8.88
C ARG A 65 8.63 5.33 9.86
N LEU A 66 7.63 4.77 10.51
CA LEU A 66 6.78 5.46 11.49
C LEU A 66 6.66 4.58 12.71
N GLY A 67 6.58 5.18 13.89
CA GLY A 67 6.50 4.44 15.14
C GLY A 67 6.34 5.34 16.35
N TYR A 68 6.11 4.74 17.51
CA TYR A 68 6.08 5.46 18.79
C TYR A 68 7.29 5.08 19.63
N ASP A 69 7.78 6.04 20.41
CA ASP A 69 8.83 5.86 21.41
C ASP A 69 10.07 5.15 20.84
N GLU A 70 10.52 5.64 19.68
CA GLU A 70 11.68 5.15 18.90
C GLU A 70 11.53 3.74 18.30
N ASN A 71 10.41 3.06 18.52
CA ASN A 71 10.10 1.79 17.88
C ASN A 71 9.48 2.00 16.48
N LEU A 72 10.37 2.21 15.50
CA LEU A 72 10.01 2.49 14.11
C LEU A 72 9.82 1.20 13.30
N THR A 73 8.71 1.09 12.56
CA THR A 73 8.47 0.03 11.57
C THR A 73 8.42 0.64 10.17
N VAL A 74 8.83 -0.11 9.13
CA VAL A 74 8.63 0.35 7.75
C VAL A 74 7.14 0.34 7.43
N ARG A 75 6.64 1.47 6.92
CA ARG A 75 5.23 1.63 6.52
C ARG A 75 5.07 1.84 5.03
N PHE A 76 6.12 2.24 4.33
CA PHE A 76 6.10 2.41 2.89
C PHE A 76 7.51 2.26 2.32
N VAL A 77 7.59 1.54 1.19
CA VAL A 77 8.79 1.47 0.35
C VAL A 77 8.35 1.69 -1.09
N GLY A 78 9.05 2.57 -1.79
CA GLY A 78 8.69 2.91 -3.15
C GLY A 78 9.69 3.87 -3.79
N LYS A 79 9.21 4.64 -4.77
CA LYS A 79 10.01 5.66 -5.45
C LYS A 79 9.33 7.03 -5.41
N VAL A 80 10.16 8.07 -5.35
CA VAL A 80 9.71 9.45 -5.52
C VAL A 80 9.23 9.65 -6.96
N THR A 81 7.98 10.05 -7.14
CA THR A 81 7.39 10.34 -8.46
C THR A 81 7.36 11.83 -8.75
N ILE A 82 7.10 12.67 -7.74
CA ILE A 82 7.06 14.12 -7.86
C ILE A 82 7.84 14.76 -6.69
N VAL A 83 8.64 15.77 -7.02
CA VAL A 83 9.33 16.62 -6.04
C VAL A 83 8.71 18.01 -6.15
N GLY A 84 8.07 18.45 -5.07
CA GLY A 84 7.50 19.80 -4.98
C GLY A 84 8.58 20.88 -5.06
N ILE A 85 8.15 22.13 -5.22
CA ILE A 85 9.06 23.28 -5.35
C ILE A 85 8.88 24.32 -4.23
N HIS A 86 7.84 24.15 -3.39
CA HIS A 86 7.51 25.07 -2.31
C HIS A 86 7.90 24.49 -0.95
N ALA A 87 8.08 25.35 0.05
CA ALA A 87 8.32 24.96 1.43
C ALA A 87 6.99 24.90 2.22
N PRO A 88 6.71 23.85 3.02
CA PRO A 88 7.50 22.63 3.19
C PRO A 88 7.58 21.79 1.91
N LEU A 89 8.75 21.21 1.62
CA LEU A 89 8.95 20.37 0.45
C LEU A 89 8.06 19.14 0.54
N GLU A 90 7.22 18.94 -0.47
CA GLU A 90 6.30 17.81 -0.57
C GLU A 90 6.82 16.82 -1.62
N LEU A 91 6.94 15.56 -1.22
CA LEU A 91 7.32 14.47 -2.09
C LEU A 91 6.09 13.58 -2.29
N GLU A 92 5.72 13.35 -3.55
CA GLU A 92 4.75 12.31 -3.89
C GLU A 92 5.52 11.07 -4.33
N CYS A 93 5.05 9.93 -3.86
CA CYS A 93 5.72 8.65 -4.02
C CYS A 93 4.69 7.59 -4.40
N GLU A 94 5.12 6.63 -5.21
CA GLU A 94 4.38 5.41 -5.52
C GLU A 94 5.15 4.21 -4.99
N ASP A 95 4.45 3.17 -4.57
CA ASP A 95 5.07 1.90 -4.18
C ASP A 95 5.81 1.23 -5.36
N TRP A 96 6.29 0.00 -5.16
CA TRP A 96 7.03 -0.73 -6.19
C TRP A 96 6.25 -1.01 -7.48
N MET A 97 4.92 -0.78 -7.52
CA MET A 97 4.15 -0.84 -8.76
C MET A 97 4.68 0.14 -9.81
N CYS A 98 5.34 1.23 -9.40
CA CYS A 98 5.98 2.16 -10.34
C CYS A 98 7.08 1.51 -11.22
N LYS A 99 7.72 0.42 -10.77
CA LYS A 99 8.63 -0.40 -11.59
C LYS A 99 7.84 -1.22 -12.61
N LEU A 100 6.77 -1.89 -12.16
CA LEU A 100 5.95 -2.76 -12.99
C LEU A 100 5.19 -2.01 -14.11
N LYS A 101 4.87 -0.73 -13.89
CA LYS A 101 4.33 0.18 -14.93
C LYS A 101 5.29 0.47 -16.08
N LYS A 102 6.59 0.23 -15.91
CA LYS A 102 7.62 0.52 -16.93
C LYS A 102 8.15 -0.74 -17.61
N GLU A 103 7.91 -1.91 -17.02
CA GLU A 103 8.50 -3.14 -17.50
C GLU A 103 7.61 -3.82 -18.54
N PRO A 104 8.06 -4.01 -19.78
CA PRO A 104 7.25 -4.62 -20.83
C PRO A 104 7.08 -6.13 -20.61
N VAL A 105 5.94 -6.67 -21.02
CA VAL A 105 5.66 -8.11 -20.97
C VAL A 105 5.64 -8.71 -22.36
N LYS A 106 6.48 -9.74 -22.58
CA LYS A 106 6.47 -10.53 -23.81
C LYS A 106 5.12 -11.24 -23.98
N ASN A 107 4.77 -11.62 -25.20
CA ASN A 107 3.54 -12.37 -25.44
C ASN A 107 3.52 -13.67 -24.62
N ILE A 108 2.40 -13.92 -23.95
CA ILE A 108 2.15 -15.13 -23.15
C ILE A 108 0.84 -15.72 -23.64
N SER A 109 0.83 -17.03 -23.89
CA SER A 109 -0.41 -17.75 -24.13
C SER A 109 -0.30 -19.17 -23.63
N GLY A 110 -1.40 -19.71 -23.12
CA GLY A 110 -1.43 -21.05 -22.57
C GLY A 110 -2.85 -21.53 -22.31
N LYS A 111 -3.01 -22.84 -22.31
CA LYS A 111 -4.19 -23.53 -21.78
C LYS A 111 -3.84 -24.06 -20.40
N GLN A 112 -4.82 -24.13 -19.50
CA GLN A 112 -4.68 -24.61 -18.12
C GLN A 112 -3.50 -23.95 -17.42
N MET A 113 -3.47 -22.62 -17.47
CA MET A 113 -2.39 -21.83 -16.89
C MET A 113 -2.82 -21.38 -15.50
N LEU A 114 -2.09 -21.83 -14.46
CA LEU A 114 -2.30 -21.32 -13.11
C LEU A 114 -1.81 -19.87 -13.02
N LEU A 115 -2.38 -19.11 -12.09
CA LEU A 115 -1.93 -17.75 -11.81
C LEU A 115 -0.45 -17.73 -11.36
N SER A 116 -0.03 -18.73 -10.57
CA SER A 116 1.37 -18.90 -10.18
C SER A 116 2.30 -19.14 -11.38
N ASP A 117 1.88 -19.94 -12.36
CA ASP A 117 2.64 -20.16 -13.60
C ASP A 117 2.81 -18.84 -14.36
N LEU A 118 1.74 -18.06 -14.48
CA LEU A 118 1.77 -16.76 -15.15
C LEU A 118 2.73 -15.78 -14.47
N LEU A 119 2.68 -15.66 -13.14
CA LEU A 119 3.59 -14.80 -12.38
C LEU A 119 5.04 -15.28 -12.48
N GLY A 120 5.28 -16.60 -12.54
CA GLY A 120 6.59 -17.18 -12.76
C GLY A 120 7.24 -16.84 -14.11
N LEU A 121 6.43 -16.47 -15.12
CA LEU A 121 6.93 -16.01 -16.42
C LEU A 121 7.32 -14.52 -16.44
N LEU A 122 6.90 -13.75 -15.43
CA LEU A 122 7.20 -12.32 -15.35
C LEU A 122 8.62 -12.08 -14.82
N PRO A 123 9.33 -11.05 -15.30
CA PRO A 123 10.71 -10.76 -14.87
C PRO A 123 10.79 -10.09 -13.48
N LEU A 124 9.94 -10.51 -12.52
CA LEU A 124 9.83 -9.91 -11.18
C LEU A 124 11.11 -10.05 -10.34
N SER A 125 11.82 -11.17 -10.48
CA SER A 125 13.08 -11.43 -9.78
C SER A 125 14.19 -10.45 -10.17
N GLY A 126 14.14 -9.87 -11.37
CA GLY A 126 15.08 -8.82 -11.81
C GLY A 126 14.94 -7.51 -11.03
N PHE A 127 13.89 -7.36 -10.21
CA PHE A 127 13.60 -6.16 -9.42
C PHE A 127 13.66 -6.37 -7.91
N ASP A 128 14.12 -7.55 -7.47
CA ASP A 128 14.03 -8.04 -6.09
C ASP A 128 12.59 -8.08 -5.54
N ILE A 129 11.61 -8.25 -6.43
CA ILE A 129 10.20 -8.37 -6.07
C ILE A 129 9.87 -9.84 -5.87
N ARG A 130 9.51 -10.20 -4.64
CA ARG A 130 8.89 -11.50 -4.33
C ARG A 130 7.40 -11.42 -4.66
N TRP A 131 6.78 -12.57 -4.89
CA TRP A 131 5.35 -12.65 -5.14
C TRP A 131 4.73 -13.86 -4.44
N GLU A 132 3.45 -13.71 -4.10
CA GLU A 132 2.62 -14.75 -3.51
C GLU A 132 1.27 -14.78 -4.22
N VAL A 133 0.75 -16.00 -4.43
CA VAL A 133 -0.57 -16.21 -5.01
C VAL A 133 -1.54 -16.67 -3.93
N TYR A 134 -2.69 -16.00 -3.86
CA TYR A 134 -3.81 -16.42 -3.05
C TYR A 134 -4.89 -17.07 -3.92
N LYS A 135 -5.36 -18.26 -3.50
CA LYS A 135 -6.30 -19.10 -4.25
C LYS A 135 -5.86 -19.22 -5.71
N ASP A 136 -4.78 -19.99 -5.91
CA ASP A 136 -4.15 -20.15 -7.23
C ASP A 136 -5.17 -20.64 -8.26
N LYS A 137 -5.62 -19.70 -9.09
CA LYS A 137 -6.74 -19.85 -9.99
C LYS A 137 -6.23 -20.37 -11.32
N ASP A 138 -6.88 -21.41 -11.85
CA ASP A 138 -6.71 -21.79 -13.23
C ASP A 138 -7.39 -20.76 -14.13
N LEU A 139 -6.60 -20.12 -15.00
CA LEU A 139 -7.08 -19.15 -15.97
C LEU A 139 -7.78 -19.79 -17.17
N GLU A 140 -7.81 -21.14 -17.23
CA GLU A 140 -8.32 -22.03 -18.28
C GLU A 140 -7.67 -21.83 -19.65
N TYR A 141 -7.78 -20.61 -20.18
CA TYR A 141 -7.09 -20.15 -21.36
C TYR A 141 -6.70 -18.69 -21.14
N PHE A 142 -5.41 -18.43 -21.03
CA PHE A 142 -4.88 -17.09 -20.90
C PHE A 142 -4.16 -16.68 -22.18
N ARG A 143 -4.38 -15.43 -22.60
CA ARG A 143 -3.65 -14.83 -23.71
C ARG A 143 -3.36 -13.36 -23.44
N TRP A 144 -2.07 -13.06 -23.49
CA TRP A 144 -1.50 -11.73 -23.51
C TRP A 144 -0.81 -11.48 -24.84
N ASN A 145 -1.32 -10.51 -25.61
CA ASN A 145 -0.61 -9.93 -26.75
C ASN A 145 -0.55 -8.42 -26.54
N GLY A 146 0.32 -7.98 -25.64
CA GLY A 146 0.50 -6.57 -25.32
C GLY A 146 1.79 -6.05 -25.95
N GLU A 147 1.72 -5.56 -27.19
CA GLU A 147 2.86 -4.86 -27.77
C GLU A 147 3.07 -3.54 -26.99
N ASN A 148 4.26 -3.36 -26.41
CA ASN A 148 4.62 -2.23 -25.54
C ASN A 148 3.76 -2.06 -24.27
N ALA A 149 3.03 -3.09 -23.85
CA ALA A 149 2.26 -3.06 -22.62
C ALA A 149 3.08 -3.62 -21.45
N SER A 150 2.86 -3.04 -20.27
CA SER A 150 3.64 -3.26 -19.06
C SER A 150 3.10 -4.42 -18.22
N ILE A 151 3.88 -4.83 -17.21
CA ILE A 151 3.41 -5.78 -16.19
C ILE A 151 2.15 -5.24 -15.52
N SER A 152 2.12 -3.94 -15.21
CA SER A 152 0.94 -3.29 -14.61
C SER A 152 -0.31 -3.42 -15.49
N ASP A 153 -0.18 -3.36 -16.80
CA ASP A 153 -1.30 -3.50 -17.73
C ASP A 153 -1.83 -4.94 -17.76
N LEU A 154 -0.93 -5.93 -17.70
CA LEU A 154 -1.30 -7.34 -17.56
C LEU A 154 -2.04 -7.59 -16.24
N LEU A 155 -1.58 -7.02 -15.13
CA LEU A 155 -2.28 -7.12 -13.85
C LEU A 155 -3.66 -6.44 -13.90
N GLY A 156 -3.79 -5.32 -14.62
CA GLY A 156 -5.09 -4.69 -14.90
C GLY A 156 -6.04 -5.62 -15.66
N LYS A 157 -5.55 -6.28 -16.72
CA LYS A 157 -6.33 -7.29 -17.47
C LYS A 157 -6.78 -8.45 -16.56
N LEU A 158 -5.91 -8.93 -15.67
CA LEU A 158 -6.27 -9.99 -14.71
C LEU A 158 -7.39 -9.55 -13.76
N LYS A 159 -7.37 -8.29 -13.33
CA LYS A 159 -8.45 -7.71 -12.53
C LYS A 159 -9.76 -7.65 -13.31
N ASP A 160 -9.73 -7.14 -14.53
CA ASP A 160 -10.93 -6.87 -15.31
C ASP A 160 -11.56 -8.15 -15.88
N GLU A 161 -10.76 -9.10 -16.37
CA GLU A 161 -11.26 -10.31 -17.05
C GLU A 161 -11.39 -11.51 -16.09
N HIS A 162 -10.55 -11.59 -15.06
CA HIS A 162 -10.47 -12.78 -14.18
C HIS A 162 -10.80 -12.49 -12.71
N GLN A 163 -11.12 -11.25 -12.36
CA GLN A 163 -11.39 -10.80 -10.97
C GLN A 163 -10.21 -11.08 -10.03
N ILE A 164 -8.99 -11.05 -10.56
CA ILE A 164 -7.75 -11.25 -9.82
C ILE A 164 -7.21 -9.87 -9.45
N THR A 165 -7.22 -9.56 -8.16
CA THR A 165 -6.64 -8.32 -7.65
C THR A 165 -5.15 -8.50 -7.42
N SER A 166 -4.38 -7.41 -7.50
CA SER A 166 -2.95 -7.40 -7.20
C SER A 166 -2.58 -6.18 -6.37
N PHE A 167 -1.73 -6.34 -5.35
CA PHE A 167 -1.21 -5.24 -4.53
C PHE A 167 0.13 -5.59 -3.89
N PHE A 168 0.89 -4.58 -3.47
CA PHE A 168 2.10 -4.78 -2.69
C PHE A 168 1.81 -4.77 -1.19
N ARG A 169 2.44 -5.69 -0.46
CA ARG A 169 2.49 -5.70 1.01
C ARG A 169 3.95 -5.79 1.45
N LEU A 170 4.26 -5.18 2.59
CA LEU A 170 5.57 -5.32 3.22
C LEU A 170 5.50 -6.46 4.23
N VAL A 171 6.35 -7.46 4.06
CA VAL A 171 6.56 -8.56 5.01
C VAL A 171 8.04 -8.55 5.38
N ASP A 172 8.34 -8.37 6.67
CA ASP A 172 9.71 -8.19 7.17
C ASP A 172 10.50 -7.12 6.39
N ASP A 173 9.86 -5.97 6.15
CA ASP A 173 10.37 -4.84 5.35
C ASP A 173 10.62 -5.15 3.85
N VAL A 174 10.27 -6.35 3.38
CA VAL A 174 10.41 -6.75 1.96
C VAL A 174 9.07 -6.58 1.23
N PRO A 175 9.06 -5.93 0.05
CA PRO A 175 7.86 -5.84 -0.78
C PRO A 175 7.54 -7.19 -1.44
N ILE A 176 6.33 -7.67 -1.18
CA ILE A 176 5.77 -8.87 -1.81
C ILE A 176 4.55 -8.45 -2.62
N LEU A 177 4.54 -8.82 -3.91
CA LEU A 177 3.38 -8.69 -4.78
C LEU A 177 2.40 -9.83 -4.48
N TYR A 178 1.25 -9.50 -3.92
CA TYR A 178 0.15 -10.44 -3.74
C TYR A 178 -0.78 -10.38 -4.94
N CYS A 179 -1.16 -11.54 -5.47
CA CYS A 179 -2.16 -11.68 -6.53
C CYS A 179 -3.17 -12.76 -6.17
N GLY A 180 -4.46 -12.54 -6.42
CA GLY A 180 -5.45 -13.59 -6.21
C GLY A 180 -6.91 -13.16 -6.37
N GLU A 181 -7.81 -14.14 -6.40
CA GLU A 181 -9.25 -13.91 -6.44
C GLU A 181 -9.81 -13.68 -5.04
N GLY A 182 -10.66 -12.65 -4.91
CA GLY A 182 -11.40 -12.40 -3.68
C GLY A 182 -10.49 -12.35 -2.47
N LEU A 183 -9.42 -11.52 -2.56
CA LEU A 183 -8.40 -11.26 -1.56
C LEU A 183 -9.04 -10.81 -0.24
N SER A 184 -9.56 -11.82 0.43
CA SER A 184 -9.91 -11.89 1.84
C SER A 184 -8.76 -12.73 2.38
N ASP A 185 -7.96 -12.18 3.29
CA ASP A 185 -6.82 -12.89 3.89
C ASP A 185 -7.34 -13.78 5.06
N PRO A 186 -7.42 -15.12 4.92
CA PRO A 186 -7.68 -16.02 6.04
C PRO A 186 -6.40 -16.49 6.74
N LEU A 187 -5.21 -16.25 6.17
CA LEU A 187 -3.93 -16.71 6.71
C LEU A 187 -3.48 -15.82 7.86
N ASN A 188 -3.85 -14.54 7.84
CA ASN A 188 -3.73 -13.63 8.96
C ASN A 188 -5.09 -13.02 9.29
N LYS A 189 -5.95 -13.78 9.98
CA LYS A 189 -7.14 -13.22 10.64
C LYS A 189 -6.72 -12.34 11.83
N GLN A 190 -6.01 -11.26 11.55
CA GLN A 190 -5.71 -10.26 12.57
C GLN A 190 -6.97 -9.43 12.76
N THR A 191 -7.61 -9.63 13.92
CA THR A 191 -8.82 -8.88 14.26
C THR A 191 -8.40 -7.60 14.97
N TRP A 192 -8.70 -6.47 14.34
CA TRP A 192 -8.49 -5.15 14.92
C TRP A 192 -9.77 -4.66 15.58
N GLU A 193 -9.69 -4.37 16.88
CA GLU A 193 -10.83 -3.81 17.63
C GLU A 193 -10.69 -2.29 17.74
N PHE A 194 -11.73 -1.57 17.31
CA PHE A 194 -11.80 -0.10 17.37
C PHE A 194 -12.89 0.32 18.35
N LYS A 195 -12.51 1.09 19.37
CA LYS A 195 -13.39 1.48 20.49
C LYS A 195 -13.30 2.98 20.77
N TRP A 196 -14.48 3.59 20.94
CA TRP A 196 -14.60 4.96 21.47
C TRP A 196 -13.91 5.08 22.83
N GLY A 197 -13.21 6.20 23.05
CA GLY A 197 -12.45 6.44 24.28
C GLY A 197 -11.13 5.67 24.40
N LEU A 198 -10.79 4.81 23.42
CA LEU A 198 -9.51 4.11 23.36
C LEU A 198 -8.72 4.51 22.12
N ASN A 199 -9.09 3.99 20.94
CA ASN A 199 -8.35 4.15 19.69
C ASN A 199 -9.20 4.70 18.55
N LEU A 200 -10.49 5.00 18.77
CA LEU A 200 -11.39 5.60 17.80
C LEU A 200 -11.53 7.11 18.06
N ILE A 201 -11.14 7.94 17.08
CA ILE A 201 -11.23 9.40 17.10
C ILE A 201 -12.54 9.86 16.47
N LYS A 202 -12.93 9.24 15.36
CA LYS A 202 -14.12 9.58 14.59
C LYS A 202 -14.69 8.32 13.95
N ASP A 203 -16.01 8.22 13.89
CA ASP A 203 -16.71 7.13 13.19
C ASP A 203 -17.87 7.72 12.38
N GLU A 204 -17.85 7.46 11.08
CA GLU A 204 -18.89 7.84 10.12
C GLU A 204 -19.45 6.59 9.41
N THR A 205 -19.27 5.41 10.00
CA THR A 205 -19.82 4.16 9.49
C THR A 205 -21.35 4.14 9.58
N LYS A 206 -21.97 3.52 8.59
CA LYS A 206 -23.42 3.42 8.41
C LYS A 206 -23.77 1.98 8.05
N LEU A 207 -24.87 1.50 8.63
CA LEU A 207 -25.51 0.26 8.21
C LEU A 207 -26.43 0.56 7.01
N ILE A 208 -26.26 -0.19 5.94
CA ILE A 208 -27.13 -0.21 4.77
C ILE A 208 -27.80 -1.58 4.71
N VAL A 209 -29.10 -1.60 4.40
CA VAL A 209 -29.85 -2.82 4.17
C VAL A 209 -30.31 -2.83 2.71
N GLU A 210 -29.79 -3.76 1.92
CA GLU A 210 -30.14 -3.95 0.51
C GLU A 210 -30.47 -5.42 0.26
N ASP A 211 -31.61 -5.69 -0.39
CA ASP A 211 -32.10 -7.05 -0.68
C ASP A 211 -32.14 -7.99 0.54
N GLY A 212 -32.45 -7.45 1.72
CA GLY A 212 -32.50 -8.20 2.98
C GLY A 212 -31.12 -8.58 3.53
N LYS A 213 -30.04 -8.03 2.97
CA LYS A 213 -28.65 -8.18 3.45
C LYS A 213 -28.17 -6.88 4.09
N GLU A 214 -27.47 -7.02 5.19
CA GLU A 214 -26.84 -5.93 5.93
C GLU A 214 -25.40 -5.70 5.46
N TYR A 215 -25.08 -4.45 5.15
CA TYR A 215 -23.74 -4.00 4.73
C TYR A 215 -23.31 -2.81 5.58
N PHE A 216 -22.03 -2.74 5.94
CA PHE A 216 -21.46 -1.56 6.56
C PHE A 216 -20.68 -0.75 5.52
N THR A 217 -20.90 0.56 5.48
CA THR A 217 -20.15 1.50 4.64
C THR A 217 -19.74 2.72 5.44
N GLY A 218 -18.71 3.45 5.00
CA GLY A 218 -18.27 4.69 5.63
C GLY A 218 -16.79 4.68 5.97
N SER A 219 -16.40 5.53 6.91
CA SER A 219 -15.00 5.66 7.33
C SER A 219 -14.91 5.89 8.83
N PHE A 220 -13.76 5.57 9.40
CA PHE A 220 -13.44 5.90 10.78
C PHE A 220 -11.98 6.35 10.86
N ILE A 221 -11.68 7.18 11.85
CA ILE A 221 -10.35 7.72 12.10
C ILE A 221 -9.91 7.21 13.46
N THR A 222 -8.68 6.72 13.53
CA THR A 222 -8.13 6.10 14.72
C THR A 222 -6.90 6.85 15.24
N PHE A 223 -6.62 6.68 16.53
CA PHE A 223 -5.36 7.12 17.13
C PHE A 223 -4.39 5.93 17.20
N GLY A 224 -3.12 6.18 16.90
CA GLY A 224 -2.10 5.15 16.73
C GLY A 224 -1.74 4.99 15.26
N ILE A 225 -0.63 4.29 14.98
CA ILE A 225 -0.30 3.87 13.62
C ILE A 225 -1.03 2.54 13.41
N PRO A 226 -2.08 2.49 12.58
CA PRO A 226 -2.79 1.25 12.35
C PRO A 226 -1.83 0.24 11.71
N GLU A 227 -1.86 -0.99 12.21
CA GLU A 227 -1.21 -2.13 11.57
C GLU A 227 -2.05 -2.71 10.42
N VAL A 228 -3.24 -2.16 10.19
CA VAL A 228 -4.12 -2.52 9.08
C VAL A 228 -3.47 -2.15 7.75
N THR A 229 -3.37 -3.12 6.84
CA THR A 229 -2.85 -3.01 5.48
C THR A 229 -3.89 -3.49 4.46
N ALA A 230 -3.66 -3.24 3.17
CA ALA A 230 -4.52 -3.83 2.13
C ALA A 230 -4.56 -5.36 2.27
N GLY A 231 -5.75 -5.93 2.19
CA GLY A 231 -6.01 -7.36 2.39
C GLY A 231 -6.52 -7.72 3.79
N ASP A 232 -6.41 -6.84 4.79
CA ASP A 232 -6.75 -7.16 6.18
C ASP A 232 -8.26 -7.07 6.45
N TRP A 233 -8.74 -7.92 7.37
CA TRP A 233 -10.11 -7.88 7.86
C TRP A 233 -10.26 -6.86 8.99
N ILE A 234 -11.19 -5.94 8.81
CA ILE A 234 -11.62 -5.03 9.87
C ILE A 234 -12.98 -5.47 10.36
N PHE A 235 -13.06 -5.92 11.61
CA PHE A 235 -14.33 -6.15 12.29
C PHE A 235 -14.57 -5.01 13.27
N SER A 236 -15.57 -4.16 13.01
CA SER A 236 -16.11 -3.31 14.06
C SER A 236 -17.16 -4.10 14.82
N ARG A 237 -16.90 -4.39 16.10
CA ARG A 237 -17.98 -4.78 17.01
C ARG A 237 -18.65 -3.48 17.44
N LEU A 238 -19.78 -3.15 16.81
CA LEU A 238 -20.69 -2.13 17.34
C LEU A 238 -21.24 -2.65 18.66
N GLU A 239 -20.54 -2.40 19.76
CA GLU A 239 -21.17 -2.45 21.07
C GLU A 239 -22.29 -1.41 21.03
N LYS A 240 -23.54 -1.87 21.21
CA LYS A 240 -24.66 -0.95 21.42
C LYS A 240 -24.21 0.06 22.46
N LEU A 241 -24.27 1.35 22.12
CA LEU A 241 -24.08 2.43 23.09
C LEU A 241 -24.89 2.05 24.34
N PRO A 242 -24.32 2.11 25.56
CA PRO A 242 -25.12 1.95 26.76
C PRO A 242 -26.27 2.95 26.64
N GLU A 243 -27.51 2.46 26.81
CA GLU A 243 -28.67 3.33 26.76
C GLU A 243 -28.43 4.53 27.67
N PRO A 244 -28.82 5.77 27.26
CA PRO A 244 -28.66 6.91 28.13
C PRO A 244 -29.29 6.57 29.47
N PHE A 245 -28.50 6.67 30.55
CA PHE A 245 -29.01 6.58 31.90
C PHE A 245 -30.03 7.70 32.07
N ILE A 246 -31.31 7.39 31.87
CA ILE A 246 -32.41 8.21 32.33
C ILE A 246 -32.60 7.84 33.79
N GLY A 247 -31.93 8.60 34.66
CA GLY A 247 -32.05 8.53 36.11
C GLY A 247 -31.98 9.94 36.68
#